data_AF-A0A022Q8M4-F1
#
_entry.id   AF-A0A022Q8M4-F1
#
_cell.length_a   1.000
_cell.length_b   1.000
_cell.length_c   1.000
_cell.angle_alpha   90.00
_cell.angle_beta   90.00
_cell.angle_gamma   90.00
#
_symmetry.space_group_name_H-M   'P 1'
#
loop_
_entity.id
_entity.type
_entity.pdbx_description
1 polymer ?
#
loop_
_entity_poly.entity_id
_entity_poly.type
_entity_poly.pdbx_seq_one_letter_code
_entity_poly.pdbx_strand_id
1 'polypeptide(L)'
;MSGDPLFLEPFWMEHAASSAVLISGWHRMSYTFYDKSFISQQLENHVRRVHEVAKNAVTKGKYVLFGVGSTQLLAAAVYALSMNLSSPASVVASSPYYPLYKFQTNYFENKRFKFDEDTSLSSNSSYNTEANVIEFVTSPNNPDGNLKEAVSQGPLVRVIYDHAYYWPHFSAIPSPANEDVMIFTMSKLTGHAGSRIGWALIKDEQVYEDMNTYISVSEMGISREAQLRALQLMKAILDGNGTDIFDYAYKKMSYRWKKLSEIVSLSSRFSIQEIPPLFCNFFEKVRGPSPAYAWVKCEREEDTNCNEVLRAGNIIGREGSLFSDEDRYVRLSLLKSDDDFNLLMDHLSKLVAEENGAKTAWIF
;
A
#
# COMPACT_ATOMS: atom_id res chain seq x y z
N MET A 1 2.84 4.24 -14.83
CA MET A 1 1.67 3.36 -14.54
C MET A 1 1.83 2.52 -13.27
N SER A 2 2.85 1.64 -13.17
CA SER A 2 2.99 0.70 -12.04
C SER A 2 3.45 1.38 -10.75
N GLY A 3 3.04 0.85 -9.59
CA GLY A 3 3.58 1.19 -8.27
C GLY A 3 4.76 0.31 -7.90
N ASP A 4 5.70 0.13 -8.82
CA ASP A 4 6.84 -0.77 -8.68
C ASP A 4 7.97 -0.09 -7.88
N PRO A 5 8.35 -0.61 -6.69
CA PRO A 5 9.25 0.07 -5.76
C PRO A 5 10.75 -0.11 -6.05
N LEU A 6 11.14 0.18 -7.29
CA LEU A 6 12.53 0.10 -7.77
C LEU A 6 13.46 1.15 -7.14
N PHE A 7 12.94 2.19 -6.49
CA PHE A 7 13.76 3.18 -5.76
C PHE A 7 14.62 2.59 -4.63
N LEU A 8 14.27 1.39 -4.16
CA LEU A 8 15.00 0.64 -3.13
C LEU A 8 16.09 -0.27 -3.72
N GLU A 9 16.16 -0.45 -5.04
CA GLU A 9 17.18 -1.30 -5.67
C GLU A 9 18.62 -0.85 -5.33
N PRO A 10 18.98 0.45 -5.39
CA PRO A 10 20.33 0.88 -5.03
C PRO A 10 20.70 0.55 -3.58
N PHE A 11 19.74 0.64 -2.64
CA PHE A 11 19.96 0.24 -1.25
C PHE A 11 20.39 -1.23 -1.17
N TRP A 12 19.72 -2.14 -1.89
CA TRP A 12 20.07 -3.56 -1.86
C TRP A 12 21.38 -3.88 -2.58
N MET A 13 21.74 -3.12 -3.62
CA MET A 13 23.06 -3.25 -4.26
C MET A 13 24.20 -2.93 -3.28
N GLU A 14 24.03 -1.93 -2.42
CA GLU A 14 24.99 -1.59 -1.36
C GLU A 14 25.05 -2.65 -0.25
N HIS A 15 23.98 -3.45 -0.08
CA HIS A 15 23.86 -4.50 0.94
C HIS A 15 23.97 -5.91 0.34
N ALA A 16 24.63 -6.07 -0.82
CA ALA A 16 24.66 -7.34 -1.55
C ALA A 16 25.20 -8.51 -0.72
N ALA A 17 26.26 -8.30 0.05
CA ALA A 17 26.89 -9.36 0.84
C ALA A 17 26.00 -9.84 2.00
N SER A 18 25.33 -8.92 2.70
CA SER A 18 24.47 -9.26 3.84
C SER A 18 23.09 -9.77 3.43
N SER A 19 22.65 -9.51 2.19
CA SER A 19 21.32 -9.88 1.69
C SER A 19 21.29 -11.09 0.75
N ALA A 20 22.45 -11.54 0.23
CA ALA A 20 22.53 -12.71 -0.63
C ALA A 20 22.13 -14.01 0.08
N VAL A 21 21.51 -14.93 -0.66
CA VAL A 21 21.15 -16.26 -0.16
C VAL A 21 21.54 -17.35 -1.14
N LEU A 22 22.26 -18.36 -0.64
CA LEU A 22 22.53 -19.60 -1.37
C LEU A 22 21.52 -20.67 -0.92
N ILE A 23 20.81 -21.26 -1.88
CA ILE A 23 19.78 -22.27 -1.61
C ILE A 23 20.30 -23.63 -2.07
N SER A 24 20.47 -24.56 -1.12
CA SER A 24 20.85 -25.95 -1.44
C SER A 24 19.75 -26.66 -2.20
N GLY A 25 20.10 -27.62 -3.08
CA GLY A 25 19.12 -28.39 -3.87
C GLY A 25 18.12 -29.22 -3.06
N TRP A 26 18.38 -29.46 -1.77
CA TRP A 26 17.47 -30.15 -0.84
C TRP A 26 16.80 -29.22 0.18
N HIS A 27 16.88 -27.89 -0.03
CA HIS A 27 16.29 -26.94 0.91
C HIS A 27 14.77 -27.11 1.00
N ARG A 28 14.28 -27.52 2.17
CA ARG A 28 12.85 -27.59 2.52
C ARG A 28 11.96 -28.20 1.43
N MET A 29 12.34 -29.36 0.89
CA MET A 29 11.54 -30.12 -0.10
C MET A 29 10.16 -30.56 0.41
N SER A 30 9.92 -30.54 1.73
CA SER A 30 8.64 -30.91 2.33
C SER A 30 7.60 -29.80 2.23
N TYR A 31 6.32 -30.17 2.15
CA TYR A 31 5.18 -29.24 2.22
C TYR A 31 5.13 -28.43 3.52
N THR A 32 5.57 -29.02 4.64
CA THR A 32 5.40 -28.43 5.98
C THR A 32 6.72 -28.24 6.71
N PHE A 33 6.73 -27.31 7.67
CA PHE A 33 7.77 -27.24 8.70
C PHE A 33 7.58 -28.38 9.73
N TYR A 34 8.53 -28.52 10.66
CA TYR A 34 8.52 -29.60 11.66
C TYR A 34 7.24 -29.60 12.52
N ASP A 35 6.72 -28.41 12.80
CA ASP A 35 5.48 -28.15 13.55
C ASP A 35 4.20 -28.31 12.71
N LYS A 36 4.31 -28.85 11.48
CA LYS A 36 3.22 -28.99 10.50
C LYS A 36 2.68 -27.66 9.93
N SER A 37 3.28 -26.53 10.27
CA SER A 37 2.87 -25.24 9.72
C SER A 37 3.37 -25.05 8.28
N PHE A 38 2.80 -24.06 7.60
CA PHE A 38 3.31 -23.53 6.34
C PHE A 38 4.23 -22.30 6.54
N ILE A 39 4.54 -21.93 7.78
CA ILE A 39 5.13 -20.64 8.11
C ILE A 39 6.48 -20.83 8.80
N SER A 40 7.48 -20.07 8.36
CA SER A 40 8.76 -19.98 9.04
C SER A 40 8.62 -19.17 10.32
N GLN A 41 8.70 -19.83 11.48
CA GLN A 41 8.74 -19.15 12.79
C GLN A 41 9.86 -18.11 12.87
N GLN A 42 11.00 -18.37 12.22
CA GLN A 42 12.10 -17.41 12.17
C GLN A 42 11.70 -16.17 11.39
N LEU A 43 11.00 -16.30 10.25
CA LEU A 43 10.51 -15.16 9.51
C LEU A 43 9.48 -14.37 10.31
N GLU A 44 8.55 -15.05 10.97
CA GLU A 44 7.57 -14.42 11.87
C GLU A 44 8.26 -13.56 12.94
N ASN A 45 9.28 -14.11 13.63
CA ASN A 45 10.01 -13.38 14.65
C ASN A 45 10.65 -12.09 14.11
N HIS A 46 11.17 -12.12 12.88
CA HIS A 46 11.77 -10.94 12.25
C HIS A 46 10.71 -9.94 11.77
N VAL A 47 9.54 -10.41 11.31
CA VAL A 47 8.39 -9.54 11.03
C VAL A 47 7.94 -8.80 12.28
N ARG A 48 7.87 -9.48 13.43
CA ARG A 48 7.53 -8.83 14.70
C ARG A 48 8.57 -7.78 15.10
N ARG A 49 9.87 -8.12 14.95
CA ARG A 49 10.98 -7.20 15.26
C ARG A 49 11.01 -5.97 14.35
N VAL A 50 10.74 -6.10 13.05
CA VAL A 50 10.71 -4.92 12.15
C VAL A 50 9.57 -3.97 12.49
N HIS A 51 8.42 -4.48 12.95
CA HIS A 51 7.35 -3.63 13.44
C HIS A 51 7.69 -2.90 14.75
N GLU A 52 8.42 -3.55 15.65
CA GLU A 52 8.93 -2.93 16.87
C GLU A 52 9.90 -1.79 16.55
N VAL A 53 10.87 -2.03 15.66
CA VAL A 53 11.84 -1.01 15.22
C VAL A 53 11.14 0.15 14.51
N ALA A 54 10.22 -0.14 13.59
CA ALA A 54 9.47 0.88 12.86
C ALA A 54 8.44 1.63 13.73
N LYS A 55 8.14 1.12 14.94
CA LYS A 55 7.12 1.61 15.87
C LYS A 55 5.73 1.76 15.23
N ASN A 56 5.43 0.98 14.19
CA ASN A 56 4.27 1.19 13.32
C ASN A 56 3.09 0.26 13.58
N ALA A 57 3.25 -0.86 14.29
CA ALA A 57 2.15 -1.77 14.59
C ALA A 57 2.33 -2.52 15.91
N VAL A 58 1.23 -2.73 16.61
CA VAL A 58 1.16 -3.62 17.78
C VAL A 58 1.04 -5.06 17.28
N THR A 59 2.09 -5.85 17.50
CA THR A 59 2.13 -7.27 17.08
C THR A 59 1.82 -8.23 18.24
N LYS A 60 2.07 -7.83 19.49
CA LYS A 60 1.86 -8.66 20.68
C LYS A 60 0.39 -9.06 20.81
N GLY A 61 0.14 -10.35 21.03
CA GLY A 61 -1.21 -10.89 21.17
C GLY A 61 -1.99 -11.05 19.85
N LYS A 62 -1.33 -10.89 18.70
CA LYS A 62 -1.91 -11.13 17.37
C LYS A 62 -1.25 -12.34 16.69
N TYR A 63 -2.04 -13.12 15.98
CA TYR A 63 -1.59 -14.15 15.06
C TYR A 63 -0.94 -13.52 13.83
N VAL A 64 0.04 -14.22 13.24
CA VAL A 64 0.70 -13.80 12.00
C VAL A 64 0.42 -14.85 10.94
N LEU A 65 -0.14 -14.41 9.80
CA LEU A 65 -0.39 -15.28 8.65
C LEU A 65 0.32 -14.73 7.43
N PHE A 66 1.11 -15.54 6.73
CA PHE A 66 1.75 -15.14 5.48
C PHE A 66 0.91 -15.53 4.27
N GLY A 67 0.96 -14.71 3.22
CA GLY A 67 0.33 -14.98 1.93
C GLY A 67 1.19 -14.54 0.75
N VAL A 68 0.77 -14.95 -0.45
CA VAL A 68 1.39 -14.61 -1.73
C VAL A 68 1.12 -13.15 -2.09
N GLY A 69 1.82 -12.27 -1.37
CA GLY A 69 1.57 -10.84 -1.32
C GLY A 69 0.36 -10.49 -0.46
N SER A 70 0.17 -9.19 -0.19
CA SER A 70 -1.06 -8.69 0.44
C SER A 70 -2.30 -8.99 -0.41
N THR A 71 -2.15 -9.11 -1.74
CA THR A 71 -3.21 -9.48 -2.67
C THR A 71 -3.97 -10.74 -2.25
N GLN A 72 -3.27 -11.83 -1.90
CA GLN A 72 -3.96 -13.04 -1.45
C GLN A 72 -4.62 -12.84 -0.08
N LEU A 73 -3.95 -12.11 0.82
CA LEU A 73 -4.44 -11.87 2.18
C LEU A 73 -5.71 -11.00 2.20
N LEU A 74 -5.85 -10.06 1.28
CA LEU A 74 -7.06 -9.23 1.13
C LEU A 74 -8.27 -10.12 0.78
N ALA A 75 -8.12 -11.03 -0.18
CA ALA A 75 -9.18 -11.99 -0.54
C ALA A 75 -9.47 -12.97 0.60
N ALA A 76 -8.43 -13.49 1.27
CA ALA A 76 -8.58 -14.39 2.40
C ALA A 76 -9.33 -13.73 3.57
N ALA A 77 -9.05 -12.44 3.84
CA ALA A 77 -9.72 -11.68 4.88
C ALA A 77 -11.20 -11.45 4.57
N VAL A 78 -11.55 -11.06 3.32
CA VAL A 78 -12.96 -10.93 2.90
C VAL A 78 -13.69 -12.27 3.04
N TYR A 79 -13.06 -13.36 2.60
CA TYR A 79 -13.62 -14.71 2.74
C TYR A 79 -13.89 -15.03 4.21
N ALA A 80 -12.89 -14.94 5.08
CA ALA A 80 -12.99 -15.27 6.50
C ALA A 80 -14.06 -14.46 7.22
N LEU A 81 -14.08 -13.14 7.01
CA LEU A 81 -15.05 -12.25 7.63
C LEU A 81 -16.49 -12.48 7.12
N SER A 82 -16.66 -13.19 6.00
CA SER A 82 -17.97 -13.54 5.43
C SER A 82 -18.52 -14.91 5.86
N MET A 83 -17.72 -15.74 6.55
CA MET A 83 -18.05 -17.17 6.76
C MET A 83 -19.19 -17.42 7.76
N ASN A 84 -19.37 -16.54 8.74
CA ASN A 84 -20.31 -16.75 9.85
C ASN A 84 -21.37 -15.65 9.94
N LEU A 85 -21.76 -15.09 8.79
CA LEU A 85 -22.75 -14.02 8.70
C LEU A 85 -24.15 -14.57 8.37
N SER A 86 -25.18 -13.93 8.94
CA SER A 86 -26.60 -14.28 8.71
C SER A 86 -27.11 -13.92 7.32
N SER A 87 -26.44 -13.00 6.64
CA SER A 87 -26.73 -12.53 5.29
C SER A 87 -25.42 -12.18 4.58
N PRO A 88 -25.41 -12.07 3.23
CA PRO A 88 -24.21 -11.73 2.49
C PRO A 88 -23.64 -10.37 2.93
N ALA A 89 -22.31 -10.26 2.99
CA ALA A 89 -21.64 -8.99 3.30
C ALA A 89 -21.58 -8.07 2.07
N SER A 90 -21.87 -6.79 2.28
CA SER A 90 -21.45 -5.72 1.36
C SER A 90 -20.00 -5.36 1.65
N VAL A 91 -19.13 -5.55 0.65
CA VAL A 91 -17.72 -5.14 0.72
C VAL A 91 -17.57 -3.74 0.16
N VAL A 92 -16.96 -2.83 0.92
CA VAL A 92 -16.90 -1.40 0.60
C VAL A 92 -15.50 -0.83 0.80
N ALA A 93 -15.24 0.33 0.20
CA ALA A 93 -14.05 1.15 0.44
C ALA A 93 -14.36 2.63 0.13
N SER A 94 -13.82 3.57 0.92
CA SER A 94 -14.07 5.00 0.69
C SER A 94 -13.24 5.55 -0.45
N SER A 95 -13.90 6.12 -1.47
CA SER A 95 -13.23 6.78 -2.60
C SER A 95 -12.35 7.96 -2.16
N PRO A 96 -11.24 8.22 -2.87
CA PRO A 96 -10.61 7.32 -3.82
C PRO A 96 -9.97 6.12 -3.11
N TYR A 97 -10.05 4.93 -3.72
CA TYR A 97 -9.54 3.68 -3.14
C TYR A 97 -8.74 2.83 -4.14
N TYR A 98 -7.99 1.87 -3.62
CA TYR A 98 -7.19 0.96 -4.45
C TYR A 98 -8.10 0.10 -5.36
N PRO A 99 -7.96 0.17 -6.70
CA PRO A 99 -8.92 -0.46 -7.62
C PRO A 99 -9.03 -1.98 -7.49
N LEU A 100 -8.00 -2.62 -6.92
CA LEU A 100 -7.98 -4.06 -6.74
C LEU A 100 -9.07 -4.53 -5.77
N TYR A 101 -9.52 -3.71 -4.81
CA TYR A 101 -10.58 -4.13 -3.88
C TYR A 101 -11.87 -4.46 -4.63
N LYS A 102 -12.30 -3.58 -5.54
CA LYS A 102 -13.45 -3.81 -6.42
C LYS A 102 -13.19 -4.98 -7.37
N PHE A 103 -12.09 -4.93 -8.11
CA PHE A 103 -11.78 -5.94 -9.12
C PHE A 103 -11.70 -7.37 -8.53
N GLN A 104 -10.97 -7.52 -7.43
CA GLN A 104 -10.77 -8.80 -6.76
C GLN A 104 -12.06 -9.31 -6.11
N THR A 105 -12.81 -8.44 -5.42
CA THR A 105 -14.07 -8.83 -4.79
C THR A 105 -15.09 -9.28 -5.85
N ASN A 106 -15.23 -8.55 -6.95
CA ASN A 106 -16.12 -8.94 -8.05
C ASN A 106 -15.68 -10.24 -8.71
N TYR A 107 -14.37 -10.45 -8.88
CA TYR A 107 -13.85 -11.67 -9.48
C TYR A 107 -14.12 -12.92 -8.63
N PHE A 108 -14.08 -12.79 -7.30
CA PHE A 108 -14.32 -13.88 -6.35
C PHE A 108 -15.72 -13.86 -5.71
N GLU A 109 -16.62 -13.03 -6.25
CA GLU A 109 -17.97 -12.85 -5.73
C GLU A 109 -18.69 -14.20 -5.60
N ASN A 110 -19.42 -14.35 -4.49
CA ASN A 110 -20.25 -15.51 -4.26
C ASN A 110 -21.40 -15.16 -3.32
N LYS A 111 -22.22 -16.16 -2.98
CA LYS A 111 -23.40 -16.01 -2.11
C LYS A 111 -23.12 -15.43 -0.71
N ARG A 112 -21.85 -15.28 -0.29
CA ARG A 112 -21.48 -14.72 1.02
C ARG A 112 -21.07 -13.26 0.99
N PHE A 113 -20.65 -12.72 -0.15
CA PHE A 113 -20.21 -11.34 -0.24
C PHE A 113 -20.26 -10.83 -1.68
N LYS A 114 -20.45 -9.52 -1.83
CA LYS A 114 -20.32 -8.80 -3.09
C LYS A 114 -19.72 -7.41 -2.86
N PHE A 115 -19.09 -6.82 -3.86
CA PHE A 115 -18.66 -5.43 -3.74
C PHE A 115 -19.87 -4.50 -3.91
N ASP A 116 -19.96 -3.49 -3.07
CA ASP A 116 -21.07 -2.53 -3.09
C ASP A 116 -20.58 -1.17 -3.60
N GLU A 117 -20.97 -0.86 -4.84
CA GLU A 117 -20.56 0.36 -5.55
C GLU A 117 -21.32 1.61 -5.09
N ASP A 118 -22.50 1.43 -4.47
CA ASP A 118 -23.47 2.50 -4.25
C ASP A 118 -23.24 3.27 -2.93
N THR A 119 -22.10 3.01 -2.29
CA THR A 119 -21.76 3.63 -1.03
C THR A 119 -20.82 4.80 -1.27
N SER A 120 -21.41 5.92 -1.71
CA SER A 120 -20.84 7.22 -1.37
C SER A 120 -20.80 7.31 0.16
N LEU A 121 -19.71 6.84 0.77
CA LEU A 121 -19.36 7.02 2.18
C LEU A 121 -19.07 8.50 2.50
N SER A 122 -19.78 9.42 1.84
CA SER A 122 -20.04 10.76 2.35
C SER A 122 -20.78 10.58 3.68
N SER A 123 -20.33 11.31 4.69
CA SER A 123 -20.66 11.22 6.11
C SER A 123 -22.14 11.32 6.51
N ASN A 124 -23.10 11.18 5.58
CA ASN A 124 -24.53 11.43 5.77
C ASN A 124 -25.47 10.33 5.27
N SER A 125 -25.00 9.23 4.66
CA SER A 125 -25.90 8.13 4.30
C SER A 125 -26.17 7.27 5.54
N SER A 126 -27.43 7.23 6.00
CA SER A 126 -27.87 6.31 7.05
C SER A 126 -27.68 4.87 6.58
N TYR A 127 -26.53 4.26 6.87
CA TYR A 127 -26.34 2.84 6.63
C TYR A 127 -27.42 2.08 7.39
N ASN A 128 -28.01 1.10 6.71
CA ASN A 128 -28.85 0.13 7.38
C ASN A 128 -27.99 -0.56 8.45
N THR A 129 -28.24 -0.26 9.72
CA THR A 129 -27.50 -0.81 10.87
C THR A 129 -27.64 -2.34 10.98
N GLU A 130 -28.52 -2.94 10.19
CA GLU A 130 -28.76 -4.38 10.11
C GLU A 130 -27.98 -5.09 8.98
N ALA A 131 -27.25 -4.36 8.13
CA ALA A 131 -26.47 -4.96 7.05
C ALA A 131 -25.06 -5.38 7.49
N ASN A 132 -24.61 -6.55 7.05
CA ASN A 132 -23.22 -6.98 7.23
C ASN A 132 -22.31 -6.22 6.27
N VAL A 133 -21.28 -5.54 6.80
CA VAL A 133 -20.36 -4.73 6.01
C VAL A 133 -18.92 -5.15 6.28
N ILE A 134 -18.14 -5.30 5.22
CA ILE A 134 -16.68 -5.47 5.30
C ILE A 134 -16.05 -4.26 4.62
N GLU A 135 -15.43 -3.38 5.41
CA GLU A 135 -14.78 -2.18 4.90
C GLU A 135 -13.27 -2.40 4.72
N PHE A 136 -12.77 -2.08 3.53
CA PHE A 136 -11.33 -1.89 3.33
C PHE A 136 -10.93 -0.47 3.69
N VAL A 137 -9.99 -0.34 4.64
CA VAL A 137 -9.34 0.93 4.98
C VAL A 137 -7.89 0.86 4.56
N THR A 138 -7.45 1.76 3.69
CA THR A 138 -6.03 1.85 3.29
C THR A 138 -5.40 3.04 3.98
N SER A 139 -4.37 2.82 4.80
CA SER A 139 -3.77 3.89 5.59
C SER A 139 -2.26 3.69 5.70
N PRO A 140 -1.41 4.53 5.08
CA PRO A 140 -1.72 5.61 4.15
C PRO A 140 -2.45 5.14 2.89
N ASN A 141 -3.39 5.95 2.42
CA ASN A 141 -4.28 5.60 1.32
C ASN A 141 -3.57 5.53 -0.04
N ASN A 142 -4.16 4.77 -0.95
CA ASN A 142 -3.78 4.73 -2.36
C ASN A 142 -4.99 5.24 -3.16
N PRO A 143 -4.91 6.45 -3.76
CA PRO A 143 -3.69 7.04 -4.31
C PRO A 143 -3.03 8.18 -3.49
N ASP A 144 -3.78 8.86 -2.62
CA ASP A 144 -3.37 10.17 -2.08
C ASP A 144 -2.33 10.12 -0.94
N GLY A 145 -2.14 8.99 -0.27
CA GLY A 145 -1.19 8.88 0.85
C GLY A 145 -1.66 9.49 2.16
N ASN A 146 -2.93 9.87 2.29
CA ASN A 146 -3.51 10.31 3.55
C ASN A 146 -3.73 9.13 4.51
N LEU A 147 -3.54 9.37 5.81
CA LEU A 147 -3.95 8.39 6.81
C LEU A 147 -5.49 8.38 6.86
N LYS A 148 -6.08 7.19 6.74
CA LYS A 148 -7.53 6.97 6.82
C LYS A 148 -7.88 6.10 8.02
N GLU A 149 -9.09 6.27 8.51
CA GLU A 149 -9.76 5.44 9.50
C GLU A 149 -11.05 4.88 8.89
N ALA A 150 -11.63 3.87 9.54
CA ALA A 150 -12.92 3.32 9.14
C ALA A 150 -14.02 4.37 9.26
N VAL A 151 -14.87 4.45 8.24
CA VAL A 151 -16.02 5.36 8.21
C VAL A 151 -17.35 4.64 8.47
N SER A 152 -17.42 3.34 8.22
CA SER A 152 -18.58 2.51 8.55
C SER A 152 -18.62 2.25 10.05
N GLN A 153 -19.80 2.36 10.65
CA GLN A 153 -20.00 2.12 12.08
C GLN A 153 -21.14 1.14 12.32
N GLY A 154 -21.01 0.33 13.36
CA GLY A 154 -22.05 -0.60 13.80
C GLY A 154 -21.52 -1.97 14.20
N PRO A 155 -22.32 -2.78 14.90
CA PRO A 155 -21.90 -4.07 15.41
C PRO A 155 -21.66 -5.13 14.32
N LEU A 156 -22.21 -4.92 13.13
CA LEU A 156 -22.07 -5.81 11.96
C LEU A 156 -20.99 -5.36 10.98
N VAL A 157 -20.27 -4.27 11.30
CA VAL A 157 -19.13 -3.81 10.51
C VAL A 157 -17.89 -4.61 10.90
N ARG A 158 -17.15 -5.06 9.90
CA ARG A 158 -15.80 -5.62 10.03
C ARG A 158 -14.87 -4.79 9.16
N VAL A 159 -13.63 -4.60 9.61
CA VAL A 159 -12.70 -3.72 8.92
C VAL A 159 -11.40 -4.46 8.63
N ILE A 160 -10.92 -4.33 7.40
CA ILE A 160 -9.62 -4.80 6.95
C ILE A 160 -8.74 -3.57 6.73
N TYR A 161 -7.71 -3.41 7.54
CA TYR A 161 -6.73 -2.34 7.38
C TYR A 161 -5.58 -2.79 6.47
N ASP A 162 -5.49 -2.23 5.26
CA ASP A 162 -4.33 -2.37 4.38
C ASP A 162 -3.30 -1.29 4.71
N HIS A 163 -2.24 -1.73 5.39
CA HIS A 163 -1.10 -0.93 5.80
C HIS A 163 0.13 -1.16 4.92
N ALA A 164 -0.05 -1.47 3.63
CA ALA A 164 1.04 -1.63 2.69
C ALA A 164 2.04 -0.45 2.72
N TYR A 165 1.57 0.78 2.93
CA TYR A 165 2.40 1.99 2.96
C TYR A 165 2.68 2.52 4.37
N TYR A 166 2.26 1.84 5.45
CA TYR A 166 2.43 2.37 6.82
C TYR A 166 3.83 2.13 7.37
N TRP A 167 4.81 2.73 6.72
CA TRP A 167 6.22 2.67 7.03
C TRP A 167 6.81 4.09 7.06
N PRO A 168 7.89 4.32 7.83
CA PRO A 168 8.61 5.60 7.83
C PRO A 168 9.04 6.10 6.44
N HIS A 169 9.07 5.21 5.44
CA HIS A 169 9.27 5.52 4.02
C HIS A 169 8.27 6.56 3.50
N PHE A 170 6.99 6.35 3.79
CA PHE A 170 5.89 7.01 3.07
C PHE A 170 5.08 7.97 3.93
N SER A 171 5.06 7.74 5.24
CA SER A 171 4.31 8.58 6.17
C SER A 171 5.04 8.73 7.50
N ALA A 172 4.65 9.77 8.24
CA ALA A 172 4.94 9.82 9.67
C ALA A 172 4.21 8.65 10.37
N ILE A 173 4.76 8.20 11.50
CA ILE A 173 4.16 7.17 12.34
C ILE A 173 3.62 7.86 13.61
N PRO A 174 2.40 8.41 13.60
CA PRO A 174 1.83 9.10 14.76
C PRO A 174 1.54 8.16 15.93
N SER A 175 1.22 6.89 15.65
CA SER A 175 0.96 5.85 16.64
C SER A 175 1.14 4.46 16.01
N PRO A 176 1.44 3.41 16.78
CA PRO A 176 1.41 2.06 16.25
C PRO A 176 -0.04 1.64 15.95
N ALA A 177 -0.27 1.11 14.74
CA ALA A 177 -1.53 0.51 14.31
C ALA A 177 -1.93 -0.66 15.22
N ASN A 178 -3.21 -0.77 15.59
CA ASN A 178 -3.68 -1.79 16.54
C ASN A 178 -5.06 -2.39 16.20
N GLU A 179 -5.39 -2.49 14.92
CA GLU A 179 -6.69 -2.91 14.43
C GLU A 179 -6.81 -4.44 14.38
N ASP A 180 -8.04 -4.97 14.25
CA ASP A 180 -8.28 -6.40 14.40
C ASP A 180 -7.69 -7.25 13.26
N VAL A 181 -7.70 -6.72 12.02
CA VAL A 181 -7.07 -7.32 10.84
C VAL A 181 -6.24 -6.26 10.13
N MET A 182 -4.91 -6.38 10.23
CA MET A 182 -3.96 -5.47 9.59
C MET A 182 -3.11 -6.24 8.56
N ILE A 183 -3.02 -5.75 7.33
CA ILE A 183 -2.30 -6.40 6.24
C ILE A 183 -1.11 -5.53 5.81
N PHE A 184 0.05 -6.18 5.65
CA PHE A 184 1.29 -5.56 5.23
C PHE A 184 1.91 -6.33 4.07
N THR A 185 2.85 -5.70 3.36
CA THR A 185 3.59 -6.36 2.28
C THR A 185 5.06 -6.01 2.26
N MET A 186 5.88 -7.03 2.00
CA MET A 186 7.31 -6.88 1.72
C MET A 186 7.56 -6.01 0.49
N SER A 187 6.61 -5.96 -0.44
CA SER A 187 6.70 -5.17 -1.67
C SER A 187 7.01 -3.71 -1.37
N LYS A 188 6.31 -3.11 -0.41
CA LYS A 188 6.40 -1.67 -0.12
C LYS A 188 7.34 -1.36 1.05
N LEU A 189 7.65 -2.33 1.90
CA LEU A 189 8.72 -2.21 2.89
C LEU A 189 10.12 -2.29 2.25
N THR A 190 10.36 -3.29 1.39
CA THR A 190 11.73 -3.63 0.94
C THR A 190 11.95 -3.49 -0.56
N GLY A 191 10.93 -3.15 -1.36
CA GLY A 191 11.11 -3.11 -2.81
C GLY A 191 10.89 -4.45 -3.52
N HIS A 192 10.81 -5.55 -2.78
CA HIS A 192 10.79 -6.92 -3.33
C HIS A 192 9.39 -7.37 -3.80
N ALA A 193 8.74 -6.58 -4.66
CA ALA A 193 7.40 -6.83 -5.17
C ALA A 193 7.26 -8.18 -5.87
N GLY A 194 8.30 -8.62 -6.60
CA GLY A 194 8.35 -9.91 -7.30
C GLY A 194 8.48 -11.14 -6.39
N SER A 195 8.85 -10.96 -5.10
CA SER A 195 8.94 -12.10 -4.16
C SER A 195 7.57 -12.56 -3.66
N ARG A 196 6.53 -11.74 -3.89
CA ARG A 196 5.14 -12.06 -3.52
C ARG A 196 5.00 -12.49 -2.05
N ILE A 197 5.50 -11.67 -1.12
CA ILE A 197 5.33 -11.89 0.33
C ILE A 197 4.51 -10.75 0.94
N GLY A 198 3.44 -11.13 1.63
CA GLY A 198 2.70 -10.28 2.55
C GLY A 198 2.40 -11.02 3.84
N TRP A 199 1.99 -10.28 4.87
CA TRP A 199 1.55 -10.88 6.13
C TRP A 199 0.36 -10.11 6.69
N ALA A 200 -0.50 -10.83 7.41
CA ALA A 200 -1.60 -10.28 8.17
C ALA A 200 -1.29 -10.43 9.67
N LEU A 201 -1.61 -9.40 10.44
CA LEU A 201 -1.66 -9.41 11.90
C LEU A 201 -3.14 -9.47 12.30
N ILE A 202 -3.53 -10.56 12.93
CA ILE A 202 -4.93 -10.91 13.16
C ILE A 202 -5.15 -11.11 14.66
N LYS A 203 -6.15 -10.42 15.21
CA LYS A 203 -6.45 -10.50 16.64
C LYS A 203 -7.35 -11.67 16.99
N ASP A 204 -8.39 -11.90 16.18
CA ASP A 204 -9.38 -12.95 16.41
C ASP A 204 -8.88 -14.31 15.88
N GLU A 205 -8.91 -15.34 16.73
CA GLU A 205 -8.43 -16.68 16.40
C GLU A 205 -9.26 -17.34 15.30
N GLN A 206 -10.58 -17.17 15.31
CA GLN A 206 -11.45 -17.77 14.29
C GLN A 206 -11.19 -17.13 12.92
N VAL A 207 -11.01 -15.82 12.85
CA VAL A 207 -10.62 -15.13 11.61
C VAL A 207 -9.27 -15.64 11.12
N TYR A 208 -8.30 -15.84 12.02
CA TYR A 208 -7.00 -16.41 11.65
C TYR A 208 -7.13 -17.81 11.07
N GLU A 209 -7.88 -18.70 11.70
CA GLU A 209 -8.08 -20.08 11.23
C GLU A 209 -8.83 -20.14 9.90
N ASP A 210 -9.84 -19.29 9.70
CA ASP A 210 -10.59 -19.21 8.44
C ASP A 210 -9.71 -18.69 7.29
N MET A 211 -8.87 -17.68 7.55
CA MET A 211 -7.88 -17.19 6.57
C MET A 211 -6.81 -18.25 6.28
N ASN A 212 -6.31 -18.95 7.31
CA ASN A 212 -5.33 -20.02 7.16
C ASN A 212 -5.91 -21.19 6.35
N THR A 213 -7.18 -21.53 6.55
CA THR A 213 -7.91 -22.53 5.76
C THR A 213 -8.00 -22.12 4.30
N TYR A 214 -8.37 -20.86 4.02
CA TYR A 214 -8.40 -20.34 2.64
C TYR A 214 -7.05 -20.51 1.92
N ILE A 215 -5.95 -20.11 2.56
CA ILE A 215 -4.60 -20.21 1.99
C ILE A 215 -4.17 -21.68 1.82
N SER A 216 -4.48 -22.52 2.79
CA SER A 216 -4.15 -23.96 2.75
C SER A 216 -4.85 -24.67 1.60
N VAL A 217 -6.13 -24.37 1.38
CA VAL A 217 -6.92 -24.97 0.30
C VAL A 217 -6.53 -24.42 -1.06
N SER A 218 -6.21 -23.13 -1.15
CA SER A 218 -5.86 -22.50 -2.44
C SER A 218 -4.47 -22.88 -2.93
N GLU A 219 -3.47 -22.93 -2.05
CA GLU A 219 -2.06 -22.99 -2.47
C GLU A 219 -1.17 -23.89 -1.61
N MET A 220 -1.70 -24.55 -0.57
CA MET A 220 -0.90 -25.31 0.42
C MET A 220 0.23 -24.46 1.04
N GLY A 221 -0.10 -23.19 1.34
CA GLY A 221 0.85 -22.22 1.90
C GLY A 221 1.62 -21.45 0.83
N ILE A 222 2.82 -20.96 1.19
CA ILE A 222 3.64 -20.09 0.32
C ILE A 222 5.04 -20.67 0.05
N SER A 223 5.70 -20.25 -1.03
CA SER A 223 7.05 -20.75 -1.39
C SER A 223 8.06 -20.66 -0.23
N ARG A 224 8.82 -21.75 -0.02
CA ARG A 224 9.87 -21.83 1.02
C ARG A 224 11.06 -20.95 0.66
N GLU A 225 11.38 -20.86 -0.62
CA GLU A 225 12.43 -20.00 -1.19
C GLU A 225 12.09 -18.54 -0.98
N ALA A 226 10.83 -18.14 -1.22
CA ALA A 226 10.38 -16.78 -0.97
C ALA A 226 10.46 -16.42 0.52
N GLN A 227 10.05 -17.33 1.42
CA GLN A 227 10.21 -17.13 2.87
C GLN A 227 11.68 -17.06 3.30
N LEU A 228 12.55 -17.89 2.75
CA LEU A 228 13.98 -17.87 3.05
C LEU A 228 14.63 -16.55 2.60
N ARG A 229 14.34 -16.11 1.37
CA ARG A 229 14.82 -14.82 0.86
C ARG A 229 14.29 -13.67 1.70
N ALA A 230 13.00 -13.68 2.04
CA ALA A 230 12.40 -12.68 2.93
C ALA A 230 13.12 -12.65 4.29
N LEU A 231 13.40 -13.81 4.88
CA LEU A 231 14.12 -13.90 6.15
C LEU A 231 15.53 -13.28 6.05
N GLN A 232 16.26 -13.57 4.96
CA GLN A 232 17.58 -12.99 4.75
C GLN A 232 17.54 -11.47 4.61
N LEU A 233 16.58 -10.95 3.85
CA LEU A 233 16.37 -9.50 3.69
C LEU A 233 15.99 -8.83 5.01
N MET A 234 15.11 -9.45 5.80
CA MET A 234 14.71 -8.95 7.11
C MET A 234 15.89 -8.95 8.09
N LYS A 235 16.77 -9.96 8.04
CA LYS A 235 18.01 -9.97 8.82
C LYS A 235 18.93 -8.82 8.43
N ALA A 236 19.11 -8.57 7.13
CA ALA A 236 19.96 -7.50 6.65
C ALA A 236 19.47 -6.11 7.09
N ILE A 237 18.16 -5.84 7.02
CA ILE A 237 17.61 -4.53 7.45
C ILE A 237 17.46 -4.40 8.97
N LEU A 238 17.58 -5.50 9.73
CA LEU A 238 17.56 -5.51 11.19
C LEU A 238 18.96 -5.68 11.81
N ASP A 239 19.99 -5.64 10.97
CA ASP A 239 21.37 -5.56 11.42
C ASP A 239 21.63 -4.19 12.06
N GLY A 240 22.52 -4.15 13.04
CA GLY A 240 22.73 -2.95 13.85
C GLY A 240 21.45 -2.47 14.56
N ASN A 241 21.10 -1.19 14.36
CA ASN A 241 19.90 -0.58 14.95
C ASN A 241 18.63 -0.80 14.10
N GLY A 242 18.76 -1.35 12.90
CA GLY A 242 17.68 -1.62 11.97
C GLY A 242 16.99 -0.38 11.36
N THR A 243 17.61 0.80 11.39
CA THR A 243 17.00 2.05 10.90
C THR A 243 17.39 2.43 9.47
N ASP A 244 18.48 1.86 8.95
CA ASP A 244 19.13 2.34 7.71
C ASP A 244 18.21 2.36 6.49
N ILE A 245 17.39 1.32 6.28
CA ILE A 245 16.45 1.28 5.15
C ILE A 245 15.38 2.38 5.28
N PHE A 246 14.92 2.67 6.49
CA PHE A 246 13.92 3.69 6.77
C PHE A 246 14.49 5.10 6.55
N ASP A 247 15.73 5.33 6.97
CA ASP A 247 16.46 6.57 6.73
C ASP A 247 16.71 6.80 5.24
N TYR A 248 17.21 5.78 4.53
CA TYR A 248 17.43 5.82 3.09
C TYR A 248 16.12 6.14 2.35
N ALA A 249 15.08 5.36 2.62
CA ALA A 249 13.80 5.46 1.93
C ALA A 249 13.14 6.82 2.19
N TYR A 250 13.11 7.29 3.44
CA TYR A 250 12.54 8.59 3.77
C TYR A 250 13.26 9.73 3.05
N LYS A 251 14.60 9.76 3.10
CA LYS A 251 15.41 10.79 2.41
C LYS A 251 15.09 10.81 0.91
N LYS A 252 15.03 9.64 0.27
CA LYS A 252 14.74 9.50 -1.15
C LYS A 252 13.32 9.98 -1.48
N MET A 253 12.32 9.50 -0.75
CA MET A 253 10.91 9.81 -1.03
C MET A 253 10.58 11.27 -0.73
N SER A 254 11.13 11.86 0.34
CA SER A 254 10.97 13.29 0.61
C SER A 254 11.64 14.17 -0.42
N TYR A 255 12.82 13.80 -0.92
CA TYR A 255 13.46 14.51 -2.03
C TYR A 255 12.56 14.49 -3.29
N ARG A 256 12.06 13.30 -3.65
CA ARG A 256 11.19 13.13 -4.82
C ARG A 256 9.89 13.93 -4.71
N TRP A 257 9.25 13.87 -3.54
CA TRP A 257 8.05 14.67 -3.27
C TRP A 257 8.33 16.16 -3.38
N LYS A 258 9.36 16.66 -2.69
CA LYS A 258 9.74 18.09 -2.73
C LYS A 258 9.97 18.58 -4.16
N LYS A 259 10.73 17.83 -4.97
CA LYS A 259 11.01 18.19 -6.37
C LYS A 259 9.74 18.24 -7.23
N LEU A 260 8.87 17.25 -7.11
CA LEU A 260 7.60 17.25 -7.83
C LEU A 260 6.71 18.42 -7.39
N SER A 261 6.59 18.66 -6.08
CA SER A 261 5.79 19.77 -5.54
C SER A 261 6.30 21.14 -5.99
N GLU A 262 7.63 21.34 -6.05
CA GLU A 262 8.23 22.58 -6.56
C GLU A 262 7.80 22.85 -8.01
N ILE A 263 7.83 21.84 -8.90
CA ILE A 263 7.40 22.00 -10.30
C ILE A 263 5.91 22.29 -10.39
N VAL A 264 5.07 21.52 -9.69
CA VAL A 264 3.61 21.72 -9.70
C VAL A 264 3.23 23.10 -9.16
N SER A 265 3.94 23.61 -8.15
CA SER A 265 3.66 24.93 -7.56
C SER A 265 3.85 26.12 -8.53
N LEU A 266 4.55 25.91 -9.65
CA LEU A 266 4.73 26.89 -10.72
C LEU A 266 3.60 26.87 -11.76
N SER A 267 2.63 25.98 -11.59
CA SER A 267 1.50 25.76 -12.49
C SER A 267 0.20 26.22 -11.84
N SER A 268 -0.72 26.73 -12.66
CA SER A 268 -2.14 26.86 -12.28
C SER A 268 -3.00 25.76 -12.92
N ARG A 269 -2.41 24.97 -13.82
CA ARG A 269 -3.09 23.88 -14.53
C ARG A 269 -3.18 22.62 -13.70
N PHE A 270 -2.21 22.38 -12.83
CA PHE A 270 -2.12 21.16 -12.02
C PHE A 270 -2.10 21.48 -10.53
N SER A 271 -2.77 20.64 -9.75
CA SER A 271 -2.59 20.57 -8.29
C SER A 271 -2.22 19.13 -7.89
N ILE A 272 -1.73 18.98 -6.66
CA ILE A 272 -1.45 17.69 -6.03
C ILE A 272 -2.09 17.66 -4.66
N GLN A 273 -2.23 16.45 -4.10
CA GLN A 273 -2.87 16.27 -2.81
C GLN A 273 -2.15 17.02 -1.68
N GLU A 274 -2.94 17.49 -0.71
CA GLU A 274 -2.44 18.03 0.54
C GLU A 274 -2.22 16.92 1.57
N ILE A 275 -1.05 16.92 2.21
CA ILE A 275 -0.72 16.02 3.32
C ILE A 275 -0.03 16.85 4.40
N PRO A 276 -0.63 17.01 5.59
CA PRO A 276 -0.06 17.85 6.64
C PRO A 276 1.22 17.21 7.22
N PRO A 277 2.20 18.02 7.68
CA PRO A 277 3.28 17.54 8.51
C PRO A 277 2.75 16.93 9.81
N LEU A 278 3.30 15.79 10.22
CA LEU A 278 2.88 15.07 11.41
C LEU A 278 4.08 14.68 12.27
N PHE A 279 3.86 14.54 13.58
CA PHE A 279 4.85 13.96 14.47
C PHE A 279 5.04 12.47 14.14
N CYS A 280 6.30 12.03 14.03
CA CYS A 280 6.64 10.66 13.75
C CYS A 280 7.36 10.04 14.94
N ASN A 281 6.76 9.03 15.58
CA ASN A 281 7.35 8.32 16.73
C ASN A 281 8.65 7.58 16.37
N PHE A 282 8.80 7.15 15.11
CA PHE A 282 10.04 6.52 14.64
C PHE A 282 11.22 7.52 14.63
N PHE A 283 11.01 8.69 14.01
CA PHE A 283 12.05 9.74 13.90
C PHE A 283 12.09 10.72 15.08
N GLU A 284 11.12 10.65 15.99
CA GLU A 284 10.94 11.51 17.16
C GLU A 284 10.93 13.01 16.83
N LYS A 285 10.32 13.36 15.69
CA LYS A 285 10.18 14.74 15.23
C LYS A 285 8.97 14.92 14.32
N VAL A 286 8.54 16.17 14.17
CA VAL A 286 7.62 16.55 13.09
C VAL A 286 8.36 16.47 11.76
N ARG A 287 7.74 15.83 10.76
CA ARG A 287 8.28 15.71 9.42
C ARG A 287 7.22 15.99 8.37
N GLY A 288 7.67 16.49 7.23
CA GLY A 288 6.84 16.64 6.05
C GLY A 288 6.48 15.31 5.37
N PRO A 289 5.60 15.38 4.35
CA PRO A 289 5.16 14.23 3.57
C PRO A 289 6.26 13.59 2.72
N SER A 290 6.08 12.30 2.41
CA SER A 290 6.92 11.55 1.47
C SER A 290 6.15 10.42 0.77
N PRO A 291 4.96 10.70 0.20
CA PRO A 291 4.03 9.68 -0.26
C PRO A 291 4.61 8.84 -1.41
N ALA A 292 4.06 7.64 -1.57
CA ALA A 292 4.41 6.73 -2.67
C ALA A 292 3.98 7.25 -4.05
N TYR A 293 2.97 8.14 -4.10
CA TYR A 293 2.36 8.63 -5.33
C TYR A 293 2.06 10.13 -5.22
N ALA A 294 2.05 10.80 -6.37
CA ALA A 294 1.37 12.08 -6.52
C ALA A 294 -0.02 11.83 -7.11
N TRP A 295 -1.05 12.39 -6.48
CA TRP A 295 -2.42 12.41 -6.96
C TRP A 295 -2.66 13.75 -7.62
N VAL A 296 -2.36 13.82 -8.91
CA VAL A 296 -2.40 15.05 -9.69
C VAL A 296 -3.82 15.31 -10.15
N LYS A 297 -4.31 16.53 -10.00
CA LYS A 297 -5.57 16.99 -10.57
C LYS A 297 -5.31 18.02 -11.67
N CYS A 298 -6.06 17.95 -12.77
CA CYS A 298 -6.13 19.03 -13.74
C CYS A 298 -7.23 20.02 -13.36
N GLU A 299 -6.84 21.29 -13.12
CA GLU A 299 -7.73 22.33 -12.58
C GLU A 299 -8.47 23.13 -13.63
N ARG A 300 -7.99 23.11 -14.88
CA ARG A 300 -8.66 23.84 -15.97
C ARG A 300 -9.95 23.16 -16.38
N GLU A 301 -10.99 23.94 -16.66
CA GLU A 301 -12.30 23.40 -17.02
C GLU A 301 -12.23 22.53 -18.28
N GLU A 302 -11.41 22.91 -19.26
CA GLU A 302 -11.21 22.18 -20.52
C GLU A 302 -10.44 20.86 -20.37
N ASP A 303 -9.64 20.69 -19.31
CA ASP A 303 -8.85 19.48 -19.04
C ASP A 303 -9.73 18.42 -18.34
N THR A 304 -10.81 17.99 -18.99
CA THR A 304 -11.78 17.03 -18.42
C THR A 304 -11.22 15.62 -18.26
N ASN A 305 -10.22 15.24 -19.06
CA ASN A 305 -9.48 13.99 -18.97
C ASN A 305 -7.99 14.28 -18.72
N CYS A 306 -7.60 14.26 -17.45
CA CYS A 306 -6.24 14.61 -17.06
C CYS A 306 -5.21 13.55 -17.50
N ASN A 307 -5.64 12.30 -17.71
CA ASN A 307 -4.79 11.23 -18.24
C ASN A 307 -4.40 11.52 -19.70
N GLU A 308 -5.31 12.02 -20.53
CA GLU A 308 -5.00 12.45 -21.90
C GLU A 308 -4.06 13.66 -21.93
N VAL A 309 -4.29 14.65 -21.05
CA VAL A 309 -3.42 15.82 -20.90
C VAL A 309 -1.98 15.42 -20.57
N LEU A 310 -1.80 14.57 -19.57
CA LEU A 310 -0.46 14.10 -19.18
C LEU A 310 0.17 13.20 -20.26
N ARG A 311 -0.62 12.37 -20.95
CA ARG A 311 -0.14 11.55 -22.08
C ARG A 311 0.36 12.39 -23.24
N ALA A 312 -0.29 13.49 -23.57
CA ALA A 312 0.19 14.44 -24.58
C ALA A 312 1.56 15.03 -24.20
N GLY A 313 1.82 15.22 -22.90
CA GLY A 313 3.13 15.57 -22.35
C GLY A 313 4.09 14.39 -22.16
N ASN A 314 3.81 13.21 -22.72
CA ASN A 314 4.59 11.97 -22.55
C ASN A 314 4.74 11.51 -21.09
N ILE A 315 3.73 11.74 -20.26
CA ILE A 315 3.65 11.26 -18.87
C ILE A 315 2.54 10.21 -18.76
N ILE A 316 2.87 9.02 -18.24
CA ILE A 316 1.91 7.91 -18.15
C ILE A 316 1.61 7.56 -16.69
N GLY A 317 0.45 7.99 -16.22
CA GLY A 317 -0.10 7.69 -14.88
C GLY A 317 -1.16 6.59 -14.87
N ARG A 318 -1.96 6.53 -13.80
CA ARG A 318 -3.20 5.78 -13.75
C ARG A 318 -4.36 6.76 -13.56
N GLU A 319 -5.34 6.70 -14.44
CA GLU A 319 -6.51 7.57 -14.45
C GLU A 319 -7.38 7.46 -13.18
N GLY A 320 -8.06 8.57 -12.87
CA GLY A 320 -8.86 8.76 -11.66
C GLY A 320 -10.03 7.81 -11.52
N SER A 321 -10.75 7.57 -12.62
CA SER A 321 -11.90 6.67 -12.69
C SER A 321 -11.59 5.24 -12.25
N LEU A 322 -10.35 4.76 -12.41
CA LEU A 322 -9.96 3.45 -11.88
C LEU A 322 -10.08 3.39 -10.36
N PHE A 323 -9.85 4.51 -9.66
CA PHE A 323 -9.89 4.64 -8.20
C PHE A 323 -11.26 5.09 -7.68
N SER A 324 -12.28 5.07 -8.55
CA SER A 324 -13.62 5.58 -8.25
C SER A 324 -13.60 7.07 -7.87
N ASP A 325 -12.82 7.85 -8.63
CA ASP A 325 -12.70 9.31 -8.57
C ASP A 325 -12.92 9.91 -9.98
N GLU A 326 -12.89 11.23 -10.11
CA GLU A 326 -13.08 11.93 -11.39
C GLU A 326 -11.91 11.69 -12.38
N ASP A 327 -12.20 11.70 -13.69
CA ASP A 327 -11.18 11.64 -14.76
C ASP A 327 -10.24 12.86 -14.79
N ARG A 328 -10.53 13.87 -13.96
CA ARG A 328 -9.64 15.00 -13.66
C ARG A 328 -8.42 14.60 -12.84
N TYR A 329 -8.38 13.40 -12.26
CA TYR A 329 -7.26 12.93 -11.47
C TYR A 329 -6.39 11.89 -12.18
N VAL A 330 -5.09 11.90 -11.85
CA VAL A 330 -4.12 10.90 -12.29
C VAL A 330 -3.13 10.57 -11.17
N ARG A 331 -2.92 9.28 -10.91
CA ARG A 331 -1.88 8.80 -10.00
C ARG A 331 -0.55 8.65 -10.72
N LEU A 332 0.45 9.42 -10.32
CA LEU A 332 1.84 9.30 -10.75
C LEU A 332 2.67 8.57 -9.69
N SER A 333 3.52 7.63 -10.12
CA SER A 333 4.35 6.86 -9.17
C SER A 333 5.66 7.55 -8.89
N LEU A 334 5.97 7.70 -7.60
CA LEU A 334 7.25 8.18 -7.09
C LEU A 334 8.18 7.04 -6.66
N LEU A 335 7.80 5.78 -6.93
CA LEU A 335 8.47 4.59 -6.42
C LEU A 335 9.48 3.96 -7.39
N LYS A 336 9.50 4.39 -8.66
CA LYS A 336 10.31 3.74 -9.71
C LYS A 336 11.81 4.08 -9.60
N SER A 337 12.61 3.73 -10.61
CA SER A 337 14.04 4.05 -10.64
C SER A 337 14.28 5.57 -10.64
N ASP A 338 15.53 5.98 -10.45
CA ASP A 338 15.90 7.40 -10.57
C ASP A 338 15.73 7.93 -12.00
N ASP A 339 16.01 7.10 -13.01
CA ASP A 339 15.81 7.47 -14.42
C ASP A 339 14.34 7.75 -14.73
N ASP A 340 13.44 6.89 -14.25
CA ASP A 340 12.00 7.09 -14.39
C ASP A 340 11.54 8.38 -13.68
N PHE A 341 12.08 8.66 -12.50
CA PHE A 341 11.74 9.86 -11.75
C PHE A 341 12.27 11.13 -12.45
N ASN A 342 13.51 11.11 -12.93
CA ASN A 342 14.12 12.24 -13.63
C ASN A 342 13.38 12.54 -14.94
N LEU A 343 13.02 11.50 -15.72
CA LEU A 343 12.23 11.67 -16.94
C LEU A 343 10.85 12.27 -16.65
N LEU A 344 10.21 11.84 -15.55
CA LEU A 344 8.95 12.45 -15.10
C LEU A 344 9.13 13.94 -14.77
N MET A 345 10.19 14.31 -14.05
CA MET A 345 10.47 15.72 -13.73
C MET A 345 10.73 16.56 -14.98
N ASP A 346 11.48 16.03 -15.95
CA ASP A 346 11.76 16.72 -17.22
C ASP A 346 10.49 16.98 -18.03
N HIS A 347 9.65 15.95 -18.19
CA HIS A 347 8.38 16.08 -18.93
C HIS A 347 7.39 17.00 -18.21
N LEU A 348 7.28 16.88 -16.88
CA LEU A 348 6.38 17.73 -16.10
C LEU A 348 6.84 19.19 -16.15
N SER A 349 8.15 19.45 -16.07
CA SER A 349 8.72 20.80 -16.17
C SER A 349 8.43 21.44 -17.53
N LYS A 350 8.56 20.69 -18.63
CA LYS A 350 8.20 21.16 -19.98
C LYS A 350 6.72 21.52 -20.08
N LEU A 351 5.85 20.65 -19.56
CA LEU A 351 4.40 20.86 -19.60
C LEU A 351 3.96 22.11 -18.80
N VAL A 352 4.61 22.37 -17.65
CA VAL A 352 4.38 23.58 -16.84
C VAL A 352 4.98 24.83 -17.49
N ALA A 353 6.15 24.71 -18.13
CA ALA A 353 6.78 25.84 -18.83
C ALA A 353 5.97 26.29 -20.06
N GLU A 354 5.41 25.35 -20.82
CA GLU A 354 4.53 25.64 -21.97
C GLU A 354 3.29 26.42 -21.54
N GLU A 355 2.68 26.08 -20.39
CA GLU A 355 1.59 26.87 -19.81
C GLU A 355 1.99 28.33 -19.58
N ASN A 356 3.16 28.56 -18.98
CA ASN A 356 3.62 29.90 -18.62
C ASN A 356 4.02 30.71 -19.86
N GLY A 357 4.63 30.07 -20.87
CA GLY A 357 4.93 30.68 -22.16
C GLY A 357 3.65 31.11 -22.91
N ALA A 358 2.60 30.28 -22.86
CA ALA A 358 1.31 30.64 -23.43
C ALA A 358 0.71 31.88 -22.73
N LYS A 359 0.76 31.96 -21.40
CA LYS A 359 0.27 33.14 -20.64
C LYS A 359 0.96 34.43 -21.07
N THR A 360 2.27 34.41 -21.33
CA THR A 360 3.00 35.61 -21.80
C THR A 360 2.68 36.01 -23.24
N ALA A 361 2.27 35.08 -24.10
CA ALA A 361 1.94 35.37 -25.50
C ALA A 361 0.60 36.12 -25.68
N TRP A 362 -0.29 36.08 -24.68
CA TRP A 362 -1.59 36.77 -24.70
C TRP A 362 -1.56 38.17 -24.05
N ILE A 363 -0.39 38.66 -23.63
CA ILE A 363 -0.22 39.95 -22.93
C ILE A 363 0.35 41.06 -23.86
N PHE A 364 0.44 40.82 -25.17
CA PHE A 364 0.88 41.82 -26.16
C PHE A 364 -0.22 42.26 -27.12
#